data_AF-A0A8T3NSW3-F1
#
_entry.id   AF-A0A8T3NSW3-F1
#
_cell.length_a   1.000
_cell.length_b   1.000
_cell.length_c   1.000
_cell.angle_alpha   90.00
_cell.angle_beta   90.00
_cell.angle_gamma   90.00
#
_symmetry.space_group_name_H-M   'P 1'
#
loop_
_entity.id
_entity.type
_entity.pdbx_description
1 polymer ?
#
loop_
_entity_poly.entity_id
_entity_poly.type
_entity_poly.pdbx_seq_one_letter_code
_entity_poly.pdbx_strand_id
1 'polypeptide(L)'
;MIPGLPVGPLELLLVLGILLLILGPGKLPEVGSAVGRTIREFRKASTDLQDATNLSPQSIPPATPRPGAGSTREPETTRRGTPVDPVDEDA
;
A
#
# COMPACT_ATOMS: atom_id res chain seq x y z
N MET A 1 30.42 -38.18 6.28
CA MET A 1 29.00 -37.75 6.21
C MET A 1 28.83 -36.64 7.23
N ILE A 2 28.82 -35.36 6.80
CA ILE A 2 28.49 -34.26 7.71
C ILE A 2 27.03 -33.89 7.45
N PRO A 3 26.10 -34.26 8.34
CA PRO A 3 24.68 -33.96 8.19
C PRO A 3 24.39 -32.49 8.54
N GLY A 4 23.67 -31.80 7.66
CA GLY A 4 22.85 -30.63 8.00
C GLY A 4 23.59 -29.34 8.37
N LEU A 5 24.37 -28.75 7.46
CA LEU A 5 24.50 -27.29 7.52
C LEU A 5 23.17 -26.70 7.03
N PRO A 6 22.43 -25.93 7.85
CA PRO A 6 21.48 -24.99 7.27
C PRO A 6 22.29 -24.11 6.32
N VAL A 7 21.74 -23.79 5.13
CA VAL A 7 22.32 -22.82 4.20
C VAL A 7 22.61 -21.52 4.95
N GLY A 8 23.80 -21.48 5.50
CA GLY A 8 24.18 -20.57 6.57
C GLY A 8 25.28 -19.68 6.06
N PRO A 9 25.57 -18.58 6.79
CA PRO A 9 26.61 -17.66 6.40
C PRO A 9 27.94 -18.36 6.09
N LEU A 10 28.27 -19.43 6.82
CA LEU A 10 29.49 -20.22 6.62
C LEU A 10 29.54 -20.99 5.29
N GLU A 11 28.47 -21.67 4.89
CA GLU A 11 28.44 -22.43 3.63
C GLU A 11 28.43 -21.49 2.42
N LEU A 12 27.64 -20.41 2.51
CA LEU A 12 27.67 -19.36 1.49
C LEU A 12 29.05 -18.74 1.37
N LEU A 13 29.75 -18.48 2.49
CA LEU A 13 31.10 -17.91 2.48
C LEU A 13 32.12 -18.88 1.88
N LEU A 14 31.97 -20.20 2.06
CA LEU A 14 32.83 -21.21 1.42
C LEU A 14 32.67 -21.19 -0.11
N VAL A 15 31.43 -21.25 -0.62
CA VAL A 15 31.14 -21.21 -2.06
C VAL A 15 31.56 -19.86 -2.65
N LEU A 16 31.24 -18.78 -1.94
CA LEU A 16 31.66 -17.43 -2.30
C LEU A 16 33.20 -17.39 -2.39
N GLY A 17 33.93 -17.93 -1.40
CA GLY A 17 35.39 -18.00 -1.41
C GLY A 17 35.98 -18.68 -2.66
N ILE A 18 35.38 -19.80 -3.11
CA ILE A 18 35.79 -20.46 -4.36
C ILE A 18 35.52 -19.55 -5.56
N LEU A 19 34.36 -18.89 -5.59
CA LEU A 19 34.01 -17.95 -6.65
C LEU A 19 34.94 -16.71 -6.65
N LEU A 20 35.34 -16.22 -5.48
CA LEU A 20 36.35 -15.17 -5.31
C LEU A 20 37.72 -15.60 -5.81
N LEU A 21 38.05 -16.88 -5.80
CA LEU A 21 39.33 -17.35 -6.35
C LEU A 21 39.34 -17.22 -7.87
N ILE A 22 38.20 -17.47 -8.52
CA ILE A 22 38.03 -17.38 -9.97
C ILE A 22 37.84 -15.93 -10.42
N LEU A 23 36.96 -15.18 -9.76
CA LEU A 23 36.62 -13.79 -10.12
C LEU A 23 37.57 -12.77 -9.47
N GLY A 24 38.13 -13.06 -8.30
CA GLY A 24 38.92 -12.15 -7.47
C GLY A 24 38.08 -11.42 -6.40
N PRO A 25 38.61 -11.21 -5.17
CA PRO A 25 37.92 -10.47 -4.10
C PRO A 25 37.61 -9.02 -4.46
N GLY A 26 38.41 -8.41 -5.34
CA GLY A 26 38.19 -7.03 -5.81
C GLY A 26 37.08 -6.89 -6.84
N LYS A 27 36.72 -7.95 -7.57
CA LYS A 27 35.74 -7.87 -8.66
C LYS A 27 34.30 -7.98 -8.19
N LEU A 28 34.05 -8.67 -7.08
CA LEU A 28 32.71 -8.74 -6.48
C LEU A 28 32.13 -7.38 -6.04
N PRO A 29 32.84 -6.54 -5.27
CA PRO A 29 32.31 -5.23 -4.89
C PRO A 29 32.13 -4.32 -6.11
N GLU A 30 32.96 -4.46 -7.14
CA GLU A 30 32.86 -3.70 -8.38
C GLU A 30 31.57 -4.06 -9.15
N VAL A 31 31.31 -5.37 -9.36
CA VAL A 31 30.08 -5.87 -9.99
C VAL A 31 28.85 -5.55 -9.12
N GLY A 32 28.94 -5.77 -7.82
CA GLY A 32 27.86 -5.47 -6.87
C GLY A 32 27.50 -3.98 -6.84
N SER A 33 28.49 -3.08 -6.92
CA SER A 33 28.25 -1.63 -6.98
C SER A 33 27.60 -1.19 -8.30
N ALA A 34 27.93 -1.83 -9.42
CA ALA A 34 27.27 -1.59 -10.69
C ALA A 34 25.80 -2.05 -10.65
N VAL A 35 25.56 -3.30 -10.24
CA VAL A 35 24.22 -3.89 -10.11
C VAL A 35 23.37 -3.12 -9.08
N GLY A 36 23.96 -2.75 -7.94
CA GLY A 36 23.27 -2.03 -6.87
C GLY A 36 22.79 -0.65 -7.31
N ARG A 37 23.56 0.05 -8.15
CA ARG A 37 23.12 1.32 -8.76
C ARG A 37 21.92 1.10 -9.68
N THR A 38 21.96 0.08 -10.55
CA THR A 38 20.83 -0.26 -11.43
C THR A 38 19.58 -0.63 -10.63
N ILE A 39 19.70 -1.45 -9.59
CA ILE A 39 18.56 -1.84 -8.73
C ILE A 39 17.98 -0.62 -8.01
N ARG A 40 18.82 0.32 -7.56
CA ARG A 40 18.37 1.54 -6.87
C ARG A 40 17.57 2.45 -7.79
N GLU A 41 18.07 2.70 -9.00
CA GLU A 41 17.34 3.49 -10.00
C GLU A 41 16.06 2.78 -10.45
N PHE A 42 16.11 1.45 -10.63
CA PHE A 42 14.94 0.64 -10.96
C PHE A 42 13.87 0.71 -9.87
N ARG A 43 14.26 0.60 -8.58
CA ARG A 43 13.34 0.77 -7.45
C ARG A 43 12.70 2.16 -7.45
N LYS A 44 13.50 3.21 -7.66
CA LYS A 44 12.98 4.59 -7.71
C LYS A 44 11.95 4.76 -8.83
N ALA A 45 12.30 4.36 -10.06
CA ALA A 45 11.36 4.39 -11.17
C ALA A 45 10.10 3.54 -10.91
N SER A 46 10.26 2.36 -10.29
CA SER A 46 9.12 1.51 -9.93
C SER A 46 8.22 2.15 -8.88
N THR A 47 8.78 2.88 -7.91
CA THR A 47 8.01 3.64 -6.92
C THR A 47 7.28 4.80 -7.57
N ASP A 48 7.95 5.60 -8.41
CA ASP A 48 7.33 6.73 -9.11
C ASP A 48 6.16 6.27 -10.00
N LEU A 49 6.28 5.10 -10.66
CA LEU A 49 5.20 4.51 -11.45
C LEU A 49 4.04 3.98 -10.59
N GLN A 50 4.33 3.41 -9.41
CA GLN A 50 3.31 3.00 -8.45
C GLN A 50 2.54 4.20 -7.93
N ASP A 51 3.21 5.30 -7.64
CA ASP A 51 2.59 6.54 -7.17
C ASP A 51 1.77 7.22 -8.29
N ALA A 52 2.26 7.20 -9.53
CA ALA A 52 1.51 7.70 -10.69
C ALA A 52 0.27 6.86 -11.02
N THR A 53 0.31 5.55 -10.74
CA THR A 53 -0.84 4.65 -10.93
C THR A 53 -1.80 4.72 -9.75
N ASN A 54 -1.31 4.99 -8.54
CA ASN A 54 -2.10 5.34 -7.37
C ASN A 54 -2.43 6.84 -7.39
N LEU A 55 -3.18 7.28 -8.40
CA LEU A 55 -3.98 8.52 -8.31
C LEU A 55 -5.00 8.32 -7.19
N SER A 56 -4.55 8.50 -5.95
CA SER A 56 -5.38 8.54 -4.78
C SER A 56 -6.31 9.75 -4.96
N PRO A 57 -7.65 9.59 -4.93
CA PRO A 57 -8.61 10.69 -4.99
C PRO A 57 -8.57 11.61 -3.74
N GLN A 58 -7.43 11.69 -3.06
CA GLN A 58 -7.15 12.46 -1.84
C GLN A 58 -6.69 13.90 -2.13
N SER A 59 -7.18 14.50 -3.21
CA SER A 59 -7.08 15.95 -3.45
C SER A 59 -8.43 16.58 -3.80
N ILE A 60 -9.55 15.93 -3.45
CA ILE A 60 -10.81 16.66 -3.25
C ILE A 60 -10.72 17.26 -1.84
N PRO A 61 -10.56 18.58 -1.68
CA PRO A 61 -10.69 19.20 -0.37
C PRO A 61 -12.06 18.78 0.18
N PRO A 62 -12.17 18.25 1.41
CA PRO A 62 -13.47 17.99 1.99
C PRO A 62 -14.21 19.33 1.96
N ALA A 63 -15.33 19.38 1.24
CA ALA A 63 -16.23 20.51 1.31
C ALA A 63 -16.74 20.55 2.75
N THR A 64 -16.03 21.25 3.63
CA THR A 64 -16.45 21.51 4.99
C THR A 64 -17.83 22.13 4.88
N PRO A 65 -18.90 21.46 5.36
CA PRO A 65 -20.22 22.05 5.37
C PRO A 65 -20.10 23.32 6.19
N ARG A 66 -20.22 24.49 5.55
CA ARG A 66 -20.05 25.79 6.21
C ARG A 66 -21.20 25.93 7.21
N PRO A 67 -20.94 25.85 8.54
CA PRO A 67 -21.99 25.99 9.53
C PRO A 67 -22.36 27.47 9.58
N GLY A 68 -23.61 27.81 9.23
CA GLY A 68 -24.16 29.14 9.45
C GLY A 68 -24.61 29.88 8.19
N ALA A 69 -25.77 29.50 7.67
CA ALA A 69 -26.68 30.45 7.02
C ALA A 69 -28.11 29.88 7.10
N GLY A 70 -28.93 30.44 7.99
CA GLY A 70 -30.38 30.22 8.01
C GLY A 70 -30.93 29.68 9.32
N SER A 71 -30.93 30.50 10.37
CA SER A 71 -32.02 30.45 11.35
C SER A 71 -33.30 30.93 10.65
N THR A 72 -34.40 30.17 10.72
CA THR A 72 -35.80 30.65 10.91
C THR A 72 -36.82 29.57 10.48
N ARG A 73 -37.73 29.26 11.42
CA ARG A 73 -38.93 28.37 11.43
C ARG A 73 -38.68 26.97 11.99
N GLU A 74 -38.80 26.78 13.31
CA GLU A 74 -40.05 26.55 14.08
C GLU A 74 -40.62 25.13 13.97
N PRO A 75 -41.22 24.64 15.07
CA PRO A 75 -41.10 23.27 15.54
C PRO A 75 -42.35 22.44 15.21
N GLU A 76 -42.20 21.13 14.99
CA GLU A 76 -43.31 20.22 15.22
C GLU A 76 -42.81 18.92 15.86
N THR A 77 -42.78 18.96 17.18
CA THR A 77 -42.94 17.79 18.02
C THR A 77 -44.42 17.44 18.00
N THR A 78 -44.73 16.14 17.95
CA THR A 78 -46.06 15.56 18.26
C THR A 78 -47.15 15.64 17.19
N ARG A 79 -47.27 14.56 16.41
CA ARG A 79 -48.56 13.86 16.35
C ARG A 79 -48.40 12.35 16.25
N ARG A 80 -48.45 11.76 17.43
CA ARG A 80 -49.02 10.44 17.70
C ARG A 80 -50.23 10.16 16.78
N GLY A 81 -50.21 9.03 16.09
CA GLY A 81 -51.32 8.47 15.33
C GLY A 81 -50.82 7.27 14.53
N THR A 82 -50.55 6.17 15.22
CA THR A 82 -51.37 4.95 15.14
C THR A 82 -51.23 4.26 13.77
N PRO A 83 -50.43 3.17 13.69
CA PRO A 83 -50.50 2.24 12.57
C PRO A 83 -51.88 1.58 12.61
N VAL A 84 -52.74 1.79 11.62
CA VAL A 84 -53.87 0.95 11.17
C VAL A 84 -54.55 1.70 10.01
N ASP A 85 -54.55 1.12 8.81
CA ASP A 85 -55.71 1.20 7.92
C ASP A 85 -55.98 -0.22 7.39
N PRO A 86 -57.18 -0.79 7.64
CA PRO A 86 -57.77 -1.85 6.85
C PRO A 86 -58.46 -1.21 5.61
N VAL A 87 -59.25 -1.98 4.87
CA VAL A 87 -60.01 -1.63 3.64
C VAL A 87 -59.25 -2.08 2.38
N ASP A 88 -59.47 -3.32 1.92
CA ASP A 88 -60.63 -3.80 1.13
C ASP A 88 -60.67 -3.23 -0.30
N GLU A 89 -61.13 -4.11 -1.21
CA GLU A 89 -61.61 -3.82 -2.57
C GLU A 89 -60.56 -3.58 -3.67
N ASP A 90 -60.21 -4.64 -4.41
CA ASP A 90 -60.59 -4.69 -5.83
C ASP A 90 -60.57 -6.12 -6.39
N ALA A 91 -61.46 -6.34 -7.34
CA ALA A 91 -62.02 -7.62 -7.83
C ALA A 91 -61.12 -8.44 -8.76
#